data_AF-A0A9E3DC13-F1
#
_entry.id   AF-A0A9E3DC13-F1
#
_cell.length_a   1.000
_cell.length_b   1.000
_cell.length_c   1.000
_cell.angle_alpha   90.00
_cell.angle_beta   90.00
_cell.angle_gamma   90.00
#
_symmetry.space_group_name_H-M   'P 1'
#
loop_
_entity.id
_entity.type
_entity.pdbx_description
1 polymer ?
#
loop_
_entity_poly.entity_id
_entity_poly.type
_entity_poly.pdbx_seq_one_letter_code
_entity_poly.pdbx_strand_id
1 'polypeptide(L)'
;TQGSFLRQLGWHALARGWDGRALALAGDDPEARADALTGLAADALGVGRLAAAATLLARVDADLGADPVVPDRIGVRRRWVAAELAMACGDGDSAVAHATAGIELAGEMAVASVRHRVKSEVVMAAALCSAGAVERAGAVADAALDATARFGLIPLRWALACLLIDIGSVAFSAQQLHEIRDVCAGQVRRAGGTWRSA
;
A
#
# COMPACT_ATOMS: atom_id res chain seq x y z
N THR A 1 -8.84 9.30 -2.44
CA THR A 1 -8.54 10.39 -3.39
C THR A 1 -8.27 9.80 -4.77
N GLN A 2 -8.39 10.60 -5.83
CA GLN A 2 -8.10 10.18 -7.22
C GLN A 2 -6.66 9.69 -7.39
N GLY A 3 -5.68 10.34 -6.77
CA GLY A 3 -4.27 9.94 -6.80
C GLY A 3 -4.05 8.52 -6.26
N SER A 4 -4.68 8.17 -5.12
CA SER A 4 -4.59 6.82 -4.56
C SER A 4 -5.23 5.75 -5.43
N PHE A 5 -6.31 6.06 -6.16
CA PHE A 5 -6.89 5.13 -7.13
C PHE A 5 -5.94 4.90 -8.31
N LEU A 6 -5.38 5.96 -8.90
CA LEU A 6 -4.42 5.86 -10.00
C LEU A 6 -3.16 5.07 -9.61
N ARG A 7 -2.65 5.26 -8.39
CA ARG A 7 -1.52 4.50 -7.82
C ARG A 7 -1.79 3.00 -7.76
N GLN A 8 -2.97 2.62 -7.28
CA GLN A 8 -3.35 1.20 -7.21
C GLN A 8 -3.42 0.53 -8.58
N LEU A 9 -3.63 1.31 -9.65
CA LEU A 9 -3.66 0.83 -11.03
C LEU A 9 -2.30 0.93 -11.75
N GLY A 10 -1.24 1.37 -11.06
CA GLY A 10 0.12 1.52 -11.61
C GLY A 10 0.41 2.85 -12.31
N TRP A 11 -0.52 3.81 -12.30
CA TRP A 11 -0.39 5.12 -12.98
C TRP A 11 0.30 6.18 -12.10
N HIS A 12 1.49 5.86 -11.59
CA HIS A 12 2.25 6.72 -10.67
C HIS A 12 2.54 8.11 -11.23
N ALA A 13 2.86 8.21 -12.52
CA ALA A 13 3.12 9.50 -13.17
C ALA A 13 1.88 10.42 -13.19
N LEU A 14 0.68 9.85 -13.37
CA LEU A 14 -0.58 10.60 -13.34
C LEU A 14 -0.99 10.93 -11.91
N ALA A 15 -0.81 10.00 -10.97
CA ALA A 15 -1.10 10.19 -9.56
C ALA A 15 -0.25 11.33 -8.96
N ARG A 16 1.03 11.41 -9.33
CA ARG A 16 1.96 12.45 -8.85
C ARG A 16 1.45 13.87 -9.07
N GLY A 17 0.75 14.12 -10.17
CA GLY A 17 0.19 15.44 -10.47
C GLY A 17 -0.89 15.88 -9.47
N TRP A 18 -1.63 14.93 -8.88
CA TRP A 18 -2.64 15.21 -7.88
C TRP A 18 -2.01 15.60 -6.54
N ASP A 19 -1.05 14.81 -6.05
CA ASP A 19 -0.41 15.12 -4.76
C ASP A 19 0.52 16.33 -4.86
N GLY A 20 1.12 16.59 -6.03
CA GLY A 20 1.88 17.82 -6.26
C GLY A 20 1.02 19.08 -6.17
N ARG A 21 -0.20 19.05 -6.73
CA ARG A 21 -1.17 20.15 -6.55
C ARG A 21 -1.66 20.25 -5.12
N ALA A 22 -1.94 19.13 -4.47
CA ALA A 22 -2.35 19.12 -3.07
C ALA A 22 -1.28 19.76 -2.18
N LEU A 23 0.00 19.42 -2.37
CA LEU A 23 1.11 20.02 -1.63
C LEU A 23 1.22 21.54 -1.86
N ALA A 24 1.05 22.00 -3.11
CA ALA A 24 1.08 23.42 -3.43
C ALA A 24 -0.08 24.20 -2.78
N LEU A 25 -1.24 23.56 -2.61
CA LEU A 25 -2.43 24.14 -1.98
C LEU A 25 -2.44 24.00 -0.46
N ALA A 26 -1.66 23.08 0.11
CA ALA A 26 -1.66 22.78 1.54
C ALA A 26 -1.14 23.94 2.40
N GLY A 27 -0.32 24.83 1.85
CA GLY A 27 0.31 25.91 2.62
C GLY A 27 1.12 25.34 3.78
N ASP A 28 0.79 25.80 4.99
CA ASP A 28 1.41 25.39 6.26
C ASP A 28 0.60 24.33 7.02
N ASP A 29 -0.47 23.80 6.44
CA ASP A 29 -1.30 22.76 7.08
C ASP A 29 -0.51 21.43 7.17
N PRO A 30 -0.14 20.96 8.38
CA PRO A 30 0.75 19.81 8.53
C PRO A 30 0.09 18.51 8.06
N GLU A 31 -1.22 18.36 8.22
CA GLU A 31 -1.97 17.18 7.78
C GLU A 31 -1.96 17.05 6.25
N ALA A 32 -2.37 18.11 5.55
CA ALA A 32 -2.47 18.14 4.10
C ALA A 32 -1.10 17.97 3.45
N ARG A 33 -0.06 18.58 4.03
CA ARG A 33 1.32 18.42 3.57
C ARG A 33 1.81 16.99 3.75
N ALA A 34 1.62 16.39 4.93
CA ALA A 34 2.06 15.03 5.21
C ALA A 34 1.34 14.00 4.30
N ASP A 35 0.03 14.17 4.06
CA ASP A 35 -0.72 13.28 3.15
C ASP A 35 -0.22 13.40 1.71
N ALA A 36 0.02 14.63 1.23
CA ALA A 36 0.52 14.90 -0.12
C ALA A 36 1.96 14.39 -0.31
N LEU A 37 2.85 14.65 0.65
CA LEU A 37 4.23 14.14 0.63
C LEU A 37 4.27 12.61 0.66
N THR A 38 3.42 11.98 1.45
CA THR A 38 3.27 10.50 1.47
C THR A 38 2.81 9.98 0.10
N GLY A 39 1.86 10.65 -0.56
CA GLY A 39 1.43 10.32 -1.92
C GLY A 39 2.57 10.45 -2.95
N LEU A 40 3.30 11.56 -2.91
CA LEU A 40 4.47 11.79 -3.77
C LEU A 40 5.59 10.77 -3.54
N ALA A 41 5.80 10.34 -2.30
CA ALA A 41 6.78 9.30 -1.96
C ALA A 41 6.38 7.96 -2.60
N ALA A 42 5.11 7.57 -2.48
CA ALA A 42 4.58 6.36 -3.11
C ALA A 42 4.69 6.40 -4.64
N ASP A 43 4.49 7.57 -5.26
CA ASP A 43 4.64 7.74 -6.70
C ASP A 43 6.10 7.70 -7.16
N ALA A 44 7.02 8.29 -6.38
CA ALA A 44 8.45 8.17 -6.64
C ALA A 44 8.93 6.72 -6.54
N LEU A 45 8.46 5.99 -5.52
CA LEU A 45 8.73 4.57 -5.33
C LEU A 45 8.24 3.75 -6.52
N GLY A 46 6.98 3.94 -6.94
CA GLY A 46 6.36 3.19 -8.04
C GLY A 46 6.98 3.43 -9.43
N VAL A 47 7.87 4.42 -9.56
CA VAL A 47 8.68 4.64 -10.78
C VAL A 47 10.18 4.38 -10.57
N GLY A 48 10.56 3.72 -9.46
CA GLY A 48 11.93 3.31 -9.16
C GLY A 48 12.84 4.42 -8.63
N ARG A 49 12.31 5.58 -8.25
CA ARG A 49 13.11 6.69 -7.70
C ARG A 49 13.27 6.58 -6.19
N LEU A 50 13.96 5.52 -5.74
CA LEU A 50 14.05 5.13 -4.32
C LEU A 50 14.62 6.25 -3.43
N ALA A 51 15.70 6.91 -3.84
CA ALA A 51 16.29 8.03 -3.08
C ALA A 51 15.33 9.22 -2.92
N ALA A 52 14.50 9.49 -3.94
CA ALA A 52 13.49 10.54 -3.87
C ALA A 52 12.35 10.15 -2.92
N ALA A 53 11.90 8.89 -2.97
CA ALA A 53 10.92 8.36 -2.02
C ALA A 53 11.42 8.47 -0.58
N ALA A 54 12.66 8.06 -0.31
CA ALA A 54 13.30 8.18 1.01
C ALA A 54 13.34 9.64 1.50
N THR A 55 13.77 10.57 0.64
CA THR A 55 13.81 12.01 0.95
C THR A 55 12.44 12.56 1.29
N LEU A 56 11.40 12.15 0.54
CA LEU A 56 10.03 12.60 0.79
C LEU A 56 9.49 12.03 2.11
N LEU A 57 9.77 10.77 2.44
CA LEU A 57 9.39 10.18 3.73
C LEU A 57 10.07 10.88 4.91
N ALA A 58 11.34 11.24 4.80
CA ALA A 58 12.04 11.99 5.84
C ALA A 58 11.38 13.37 6.09
N ARG A 59 10.85 14.00 5.04
CA ARG A 59 10.09 15.26 5.18
C ARG A 59 8.73 15.04 5.84
N VAL A 60 8.05 13.93 5.54
CA VAL A 60 6.82 13.55 6.24
C VAL A 60 7.10 13.45 7.74
N ASP A 61 8.18 12.79 8.15
CA ASP A 61 8.52 12.64 9.58
C ASP A 61 8.79 14.00 10.26
N ALA A 62 9.44 14.93 9.56
CA ALA A 62 9.67 16.28 10.07
C ALA A 62 8.35 17.05 10.26
N ASP A 63 7.41 16.94 9.31
CA ASP A 63 6.10 17.59 9.39
C ASP A 63 5.22 16.93 10.48
N LEU A 64 5.31 15.59 10.66
CA LEU A 64 4.58 14.85 11.70
C LEU A 64 5.11 15.10 13.11
N GLY A 65 6.41 15.33 13.27
CA GLY A 65 7.03 15.61 14.57
C GLY A 65 6.69 17.01 15.13
N ALA A 66 6.08 17.87 14.32
CA ALA A 66 5.78 19.25 14.68
C ALA A 66 4.39 19.46 15.32
N ASP A 67 3.45 18.53 15.15
CA ASP A 67 2.05 18.69 15.61
C ASP A 67 1.51 17.42 16.29
N PRO A 68 1.00 17.51 17.54
CA PRO A 68 0.47 16.35 18.26
C PRO A 68 -0.89 15.82 17.77
N VAL A 69 -1.59 16.47 16.83
CA VAL A 69 -2.93 16.03 16.36
C VAL A 69 -2.91 15.70 14.87
N VAL A 70 -2.13 14.68 14.48
CA VAL A 70 -2.18 14.14 13.12
C VAL A 70 -3.22 13.02 13.04
N PRO A 71 -4.11 12.99 12.03
CA PRO A 71 -5.03 11.88 11.84
C PRO A 71 -4.32 10.54 11.64
N ASP A 72 -4.80 9.50 12.33
CA ASP A 72 -4.22 8.15 12.36
C ASP A 72 -3.89 7.58 10.98
N ARG A 73 -4.74 7.87 9.98
CA ARG A 73 -4.60 7.37 8.61
C ARG A 73 -3.26 7.76 7.96
N ILE A 74 -2.68 8.91 8.33
CA ILE A 74 -1.42 9.40 7.75
C ILE A 74 -0.27 8.55 8.27
N GLY A 75 -0.22 8.29 9.57
CA GLY A 75 0.78 7.40 10.18
C GLY A 75 0.76 6.01 9.55
N VAL A 76 -0.43 5.42 9.39
CA VAL A 76 -0.61 4.12 8.72
C VAL A 76 -0.09 4.15 7.29
N ARG A 77 -0.49 5.14 6.47
CA ARG A 77 -0.07 5.25 5.06
C ARG A 77 1.44 5.47 4.93
N ARG A 78 2.05 6.26 5.81
CA ARG A 78 3.50 6.48 5.85
C ARG A 78 4.23 5.17 6.12
N ARG A 79 3.74 4.33 7.04
CA ARG A 79 4.32 3.00 7.31
C ARG A 79 4.24 2.07 6.11
N TRP A 80 3.14 2.09 5.35
CA TRP A 80 3.05 1.30 4.11
C TRP A 80 4.13 1.68 3.10
N VAL A 81 4.28 2.98 2.81
CA VAL A 81 5.27 3.45 1.82
C VAL A 81 6.70 3.15 2.27
N ALA A 82 6.95 3.21 3.58
CA ALA A 82 8.25 2.85 4.15
C ALA A 82 8.58 1.36 4.04
N ALA A 83 7.59 0.50 4.31
CA ALA A 83 7.74 -0.93 4.10
C ALA A 83 8.00 -1.23 2.63
N GLU A 84 7.21 -0.67 1.71
CA GLU A 84 7.38 -0.86 0.26
C GLU A 84 8.74 -0.32 -0.24
N LEU A 85 9.25 0.78 0.34
CA LEU A 85 10.60 1.28 0.05
C LEU A 85 11.70 0.33 0.54
N ALA A 86 11.58 -0.19 1.76
CA ALA A 86 12.54 -1.15 2.30
C ALA A 86 12.56 -2.44 1.46
N MET A 87 11.40 -2.96 1.04
CA MET A 87 11.30 -4.08 0.10
C MET A 87 12.04 -3.78 -1.21
N ALA A 88 11.83 -2.61 -1.81
CA ALA A 88 12.47 -2.21 -3.06
C ALA A 88 14.00 -2.03 -2.92
N CYS A 89 14.49 -1.73 -1.72
CA CYS A 89 15.91 -1.64 -1.40
C CYS A 89 16.54 -3.00 -1.04
N GLY A 90 15.76 -4.08 -0.96
CA GLY A 90 16.23 -5.39 -0.53
C GLY A 90 16.44 -5.51 0.99
N ASP A 91 15.87 -4.61 1.79
CA ASP A 91 15.92 -4.63 3.25
C ASP A 91 14.63 -5.24 3.82
N GLY A 92 14.59 -6.58 3.83
CA GLY A 92 13.42 -7.34 4.28
C GLY A 92 13.09 -7.15 5.77
N ASP A 93 14.10 -7.02 6.62
CA ASP A 93 13.91 -6.85 8.07
C ASP A 93 13.24 -5.51 8.38
N SER A 94 13.73 -4.42 7.79
CA SER A 94 13.09 -3.11 7.91
C SER A 94 11.70 -3.09 7.28
N ALA A 95 11.49 -3.82 6.17
CA ALA A 95 10.17 -3.93 5.55
C ALA A 95 9.14 -4.55 6.51
N VAL A 96 9.51 -5.65 7.17
CA VAL A 96 8.65 -6.31 8.17
C VAL A 96 8.42 -5.40 9.37
N ALA A 97 9.46 -4.75 9.89
CA ALA A 97 9.32 -3.83 11.02
C ALA A 97 8.35 -2.66 10.72
N HIS A 98 8.45 -2.07 9.54
CA HIS A 98 7.53 -1.03 9.10
C HIS A 98 6.10 -1.55 8.89
N ALA A 99 5.94 -2.74 8.33
CA ALA A 99 4.64 -3.37 8.13
C ALA A 99 3.95 -3.69 9.47
N THR A 100 4.69 -4.21 10.46
CA THR A 100 4.18 -4.47 11.82
C THR A 100 3.65 -3.19 12.46
N ALA A 101 4.45 -2.12 12.45
CA ALA A 101 4.01 -0.83 12.96
C ALA A 101 2.77 -0.29 12.21
N GLY A 102 2.63 -0.60 10.91
CA GLY A 102 1.44 -0.26 10.13
C GLY A 102 0.19 -1.05 10.53
N ILE A 103 0.33 -2.29 11.01
CA ILE A 103 -0.78 -3.08 11.57
C ILE A 103 -1.19 -2.51 12.93
N GLU A 104 -0.22 -2.24 13.80
CA GLU A 104 -0.44 -1.67 15.14
C GLU A 104 -1.21 -0.35 15.04
N LEU A 105 -0.71 0.61 14.25
CA LEU A 105 -1.38 1.89 14.04
C LEU A 105 -2.78 1.75 13.42
N ALA A 106 -2.98 0.77 12.52
CA ALA A 106 -4.31 0.53 11.93
C ALA A 106 -5.30 -0.07 12.94
N GLY A 107 -4.81 -0.78 13.97
CA GLY A 107 -5.60 -1.30 15.09
C GLY A 107 -5.95 -0.24 16.12
N GLU A 108 -5.09 0.77 16.28
CA GLU A 108 -5.23 1.86 17.26
C GLU A 108 -6.03 3.06 16.73
N MET A 109 -6.42 3.07 15.44
CA MET A 109 -7.17 4.17 14.86
C MET A 109 -8.45 4.48 15.66
N ALA A 110 -8.64 5.75 16.02
CA ALA A 110 -9.81 6.22 16.77
C ALA A 110 -11.11 5.92 16.02
N VAL A 111 -11.09 6.04 14.70
CA VAL A 111 -12.17 5.57 13.82
C VAL A 111 -11.70 4.33 13.08
N ALA A 112 -12.23 3.18 13.50
CA ALA A 112 -11.89 1.90 12.90
C ALA A 112 -12.12 1.89 11.39
N SER A 113 -11.09 1.47 10.64
CA SER A 113 -11.15 1.40 9.18
C SER A 113 -10.75 0.03 8.66
N VAL A 114 -11.74 -0.75 8.23
CA VAL A 114 -11.53 -2.09 7.65
C VAL A 114 -10.55 -2.04 6.48
N ARG A 115 -10.65 -1.01 5.63
CA ARG A 115 -9.75 -0.87 4.48
C ARG A 115 -8.29 -0.67 4.90
N HIS A 116 -8.03 0.13 5.94
CA HIS A 116 -6.67 0.34 6.43
C HIS A 116 -6.12 -0.94 7.08
N ARG A 117 -6.93 -1.61 7.92
CA ARG A 117 -6.54 -2.90 8.51
C ARG A 117 -6.17 -3.93 7.44
N VAL A 118 -7.05 -4.17 6.46
CA VAL A 118 -6.78 -5.14 5.40
C VAL A 118 -5.59 -4.74 4.53
N LYS A 119 -5.44 -3.45 4.16
CA LYS A 119 -4.25 -3.01 3.40
C LYS A 119 -2.95 -3.16 4.20
N SER A 120 -2.96 -2.97 5.52
CA SER A 120 -1.80 -3.26 6.38
C SER A 120 -1.42 -4.74 6.33
N GLU A 121 -2.39 -5.66 6.36
CA GLU A 121 -2.13 -7.10 6.18
C GLU A 121 -1.55 -7.43 4.81
N VAL A 122 -2.05 -6.80 3.73
CA VAL A 122 -1.47 -6.96 2.38
C VAL A 122 0.00 -6.54 2.35
N VAL A 123 0.34 -5.40 2.98
CA VAL A 123 1.71 -4.92 3.05
C VAL A 123 2.59 -5.85 3.90
N MET A 124 2.05 -6.40 5.00
CA MET A 124 2.74 -7.40 5.81
C MET A 124 3.05 -8.69 5.04
N ALA A 125 2.08 -9.22 4.29
CA ALA A 125 2.31 -10.39 3.45
C ALA A 125 3.43 -10.15 2.42
N ALA A 126 3.42 -8.99 1.75
CA ALA A 126 4.48 -8.61 0.81
C ALA A 126 5.85 -8.45 1.50
N ALA A 127 5.88 -7.81 2.68
CA ALA A 127 7.10 -7.62 3.45
C ALA A 127 7.72 -8.96 3.89
N LEU A 128 6.90 -9.88 4.42
CA LEU A 128 7.34 -11.24 4.77
C LEU A 128 7.87 -12.00 3.57
N CYS A 129 7.20 -11.89 2.42
CA CYS A 129 7.68 -12.49 1.16
C CYS A 129 9.05 -11.93 0.77
N SER A 130 9.24 -10.60 0.83
CA SER A 130 10.51 -9.95 0.51
C SER A 130 11.65 -10.34 1.45
N ALA A 131 11.33 -10.65 2.70
CA ALA A 131 12.27 -11.13 3.71
C ALA A 131 12.54 -12.65 3.62
N GLY A 132 11.96 -13.35 2.64
CA GLY A 132 12.11 -14.78 2.44
C GLY A 132 11.29 -15.66 3.39
N ALA A 133 10.41 -15.07 4.21
CA ALA A 133 9.52 -15.80 5.12
C ALA A 133 8.23 -16.26 4.41
N VAL A 134 8.39 -17.07 3.35
CA VAL A 134 7.34 -17.41 2.38
C VAL A 134 6.13 -18.11 3.04
N GLU A 135 6.34 -19.03 3.97
CA GLU A 135 5.24 -19.74 4.63
C GLU A 135 4.38 -18.79 5.47
N ARG A 136 5.03 -17.85 6.17
CA ARG A 136 4.34 -16.81 6.95
C ARG A 136 3.63 -15.81 6.04
N ALA A 137 4.26 -15.45 4.92
CA ALA A 137 3.65 -14.59 3.91
C ALA A 137 2.37 -15.21 3.35
N GLY A 138 2.40 -16.52 3.03
CA GLY A 138 1.24 -17.28 2.56
C GLY A 138 0.08 -17.25 3.55
N ALA A 139 0.34 -17.58 4.83
CA ALA A 139 -0.71 -17.58 5.85
C ALA A 139 -1.39 -16.21 6.04
N VAL A 140 -0.61 -15.12 6.04
CA VAL A 140 -1.16 -13.75 6.12
C VAL A 140 -1.93 -13.39 4.84
N ALA A 141 -1.39 -13.75 3.66
CA ALA A 141 -2.01 -13.45 2.38
C ALA A 141 -3.34 -14.19 2.18
N ASP A 142 -3.44 -15.46 2.59
CA ASP A 142 -4.67 -16.25 2.50
C ASP A 142 -5.78 -15.63 3.37
N ALA A 143 -5.47 -15.30 4.63
CA ALA A 143 -6.43 -14.64 5.52
C ALA A 143 -6.86 -13.26 5.00
N ALA A 144 -5.93 -12.49 4.44
CA ALA A 144 -6.24 -11.21 3.81
C ALA A 144 -7.08 -11.39 2.53
N LEU A 145 -6.89 -12.46 1.77
CA LEU A 145 -7.64 -12.74 0.54
C LEU A 145 -9.12 -12.99 0.87
N ASP A 146 -9.40 -13.72 1.94
CA ASP A 146 -10.77 -13.92 2.44
C ASP A 146 -11.39 -12.62 2.95
N ALA A 147 -10.63 -11.82 3.71
CA ALA A 147 -11.10 -10.51 4.16
C ALA A 147 -11.44 -9.58 2.99
N THR A 148 -10.60 -9.53 1.95
CA THR A 148 -10.88 -8.71 0.77
C THR A 148 -12.11 -9.18 0.00
N ALA A 149 -12.40 -10.48 -0.03
CA ALA A 149 -13.67 -11.02 -0.56
C ALA A 149 -14.85 -10.48 0.24
N ARG A 150 -14.82 -10.69 1.57
CA ARG A 150 -15.91 -10.37 2.48
C ARG A 150 -16.30 -8.89 2.42
N PHE A 151 -15.31 -8.01 2.27
CA PHE A 151 -15.52 -6.56 2.27
C PHE A 151 -15.51 -5.91 0.88
N GLY A 152 -15.47 -6.70 -0.20
CA GLY A 152 -15.52 -6.19 -1.57
C GLY A 152 -14.31 -5.30 -1.93
N LEU A 153 -13.13 -5.56 -1.36
CA LEU A 153 -11.91 -4.78 -1.58
C LEU A 153 -11.18 -5.28 -2.84
N ILE A 154 -11.85 -5.16 -3.99
CA ILE A 154 -11.46 -5.78 -5.28
C ILE A 154 -9.99 -5.50 -5.68
N PRO A 155 -9.45 -4.26 -5.61
CA PRO A 155 -8.05 -4.04 -6.00
C PRO A 155 -7.05 -4.73 -5.07
N LEU A 156 -7.37 -4.86 -3.78
CA LEU A 156 -6.51 -5.57 -2.83
C LEU A 156 -6.58 -7.08 -3.03
N ARG A 157 -7.77 -7.60 -3.34
CA ARG A 157 -7.97 -9.00 -3.70
C ARG A 157 -7.16 -9.39 -4.93
N TRP A 158 -7.12 -8.52 -5.94
CA TRP A 158 -6.27 -8.69 -7.13
C TRP A 158 -4.79 -8.78 -6.74
N ALA A 159 -4.28 -7.84 -5.94
CA ALA A 159 -2.88 -7.80 -5.54
C ALA A 159 -2.46 -9.04 -4.74
N LEU A 160 -3.32 -9.51 -3.83
CA LEU A 160 -3.08 -10.74 -3.08
C LEU A 160 -3.08 -11.99 -3.97
N ALA A 161 -3.98 -12.08 -4.95
CA ALA A 161 -3.97 -13.18 -5.90
C ALA A 161 -2.65 -13.22 -6.71
N CYS A 162 -2.13 -12.08 -7.14
CA CYS A 162 -0.81 -12.01 -7.78
C CYS A 162 0.31 -12.50 -6.84
N LEU A 163 0.34 -11.98 -5.60
CA LEU A 163 1.34 -12.40 -4.60
C LEU A 163 1.29 -13.92 -4.36
N LEU A 164 0.10 -14.48 -4.16
CA LEU A 164 -0.10 -15.91 -3.89
C LEU A 164 0.29 -16.80 -5.07
N ILE A 165 0.13 -16.33 -6.32
CA ILE A 165 0.63 -17.02 -7.52
C ILE A 165 2.15 -17.04 -7.51
N ASP A 166 2.79 -15.90 -7.24
CA ASP A 166 4.24 -15.74 -7.30
C ASP A 166 4.96 -16.57 -6.24
N ILE A 167 4.38 -16.69 -5.04
CA ILE A 167 4.95 -17.50 -3.95
C ILE A 167 4.55 -18.97 -3.98
N GLY A 168 3.62 -19.36 -4.86
CA GLY A 168 3.13 -20.73 -4.98
C GLY A 168 2.31 -21.21 -3.78
N SER A 169 1.25 -20.49 -3.41
CA SER A 169 0.36 -20.89 -2.30
C SER A 169 -0.18 -22.32 -2.47
N VAL A 170 -0.27 -23.04 -1.34
CA VAL A 170 -0.81 -24.41 -1.26
C VAL A 170 -2.28 -24.45 -0.82
N ALA A 171 -2.80 -23.35 -0.27
CA ALA A 171 -4.19 -23.27 0.19
C ALA A 171 -5.19 -23.14 -0.96
N PHE A 172 -4.77 -22.52 -2.06
CA PHE A 172 -5.56 -22.36 -3.28
C PHE A 172 -4.82 -23.01 -4.46
N SER A 173 -5.55 -23.64 -5.36
CA SER A 173 -4.96 -24.08 -6.63
C SER A 173 -4.53 -22.87 -7.47
N ALA A 174 -3.47 -23.05 -8.28
CA ALA A 174 -3.02 -22.03 -9.22
C ALA A 174 -4.15 -21.57 -10.16
N GLN A 175 -5.06 -22.48 -10.57
CA GLN A 175 -6.20 -22.13 -11.39
C GLN A 175 -7.15 -21.15 -10.68
N GLN A 176 -7.51 -21.44 -9.42
CA GLN A 176 -8.40 -20.57 -8.63
C GLN A 176 -7.80 -19.16 -8.46
N LEU A 177 -6.50 -19.06 -8.19
CA LEU A 177 -5.85 -17.76 -8.03
C LEU A 177 -5.84 -16.95 -9.34
N HIS A 178 -5.57 -17.60 -10.48
CA HIS A 178 -5.68 -16.96 -11.79
C HIS A 178 -7.09 -16.47 -12.10
N GLU A 179 -8.11 -17.28 -11.81
CA GLU A 179 -9.52 -16.88 -11.97
C GLU A 179 -9.87 -15.67 -11.10
N ILE A 180 -9.45 -15.67 -9.82
CA ILE A 180 -9.65 -14.53 -8.90
C ILE A 180 -8.99 -13.28 -9.46
N ARG A 181 -7.72 -13.37 -9.88
CA ARG A 181 -6.97 -12.26 -10.47
C ARG A 181 -7.70 -11.70 -11.69
N ASP A 182 -8.12 -12.54 -12.61
CA ASP A 182 -8.70 -12.11 -13.88
C ASP A 182 -10.11 -11.52 -13.70
N VAL A 183 -10.92 -12.10 -12.80
CA VAL A 183 -12.24 -11.55 -12.41
C VAL A 183 -12.09 -10.17 -11.76
N CYS A 184 -11.17 -10.02 -10.80
CA CYS A 184 -10.94 -8.73 -10.15
C CYS A 184 -10.44 -7.68 -11.16
N ALA A 185 -9.54 -8.06 -12.07
CA ALA A 185 -9.06 -7.18 -13.12
C ALA A 185 -10.21 -6.74 -14.05
N GLY A 186 -11.10 -7.65 -14.42
CA GLY A 186 -12.29 -7.37 -15.21
C GLY A 186 -13.31 -6.47 -14.50
N GLN A 187 -13.52 -6.65 -13.20
CA GLN A 187 -14.38 -5.79 -12.40
C GLN A 187 -13.86 -4.35 -12.34
N VAL A 188 -12.56 -4.17 -12.13
CA VAL A 188 -11.92 -2.85 -12.15
C VAL A 188 -12.09 -2.17 -13.52
N ARG A 189 -11.92 -2.92 -14.62
CA ARG A 189 -12.17 -2.41 -15.99
C ARG A 189 -13.62 -1.97 -16.20
N ARG A 190 -14.59 -2.77 -15.77
CA ARG A 190 -16.02 -2.41 -15.86
C ARG A 190 -16.39 -1.18 -15.03
N ALA A 191 -15.69 -0.95 -13.93
CA ALA A 191 -15.82 0.26 -13.11
C ALA A 191 -15.07 1.48 -13.67
N GLY A 192 -14.50 1.39 -14.89
CA GLY A 192 -13.78 2.48 -15.55
C GLY A 192 -12.29 2.58 -15.21
N GLY A 193 -11.74 1.65 -14.43
CA GLY A 193 -10.31 1.58 -14.12
C GLY A 193 -9.52 0.91 -15.25
N THR A 194 -8.39 1.50 -15.65
CA THR A 194 -7.48 0.87 -16.61
C THR A 194 -6.19 0.50 -15.89
N TRP A 195 -5.84 -0.79 -15.89
CA TRP A 195 -4.54 -1.24 -15.37
C TRP A 195 -3.43 -0.79 -16.30
N ARG A 196 -2.32 -0.29 -15.75
CA ARG A 196 -1.11 -0.07 -16.54
C ARG A 196 -0.54 -1.44 -16.92
N SER A 197 -0.52 -1.75 -18.21
CA SER A 197 0.24 -2.90 -18.72
C SER A 197 1.73 -2.64 -18.53
N ALA A 198 2.46 -3.67 -18.08
CA ALA A 198 3.92 -3.66 -18.02
C ALA A 198 4.53 -3.45 -19.40
#